data_AF-R6YUN2-F1
#
_entry.id   AF-R6YUN2-F1
#
_cell.length_a   1.000
_cell.length_b   1.000
_cell.length_c   1.000
_cell.angle_alpha   90.00
_cell.angle_beta   90.00
_cell.angle_gamma   90.00
#
_symmetry.space_group_name_H-M   'P 1'
#
loop_
_entity.id
_entity.type
_entity.pdbx_description
1 polymer ?
#
loop_
_entity_poly.entity_id
_entity_poly.type
_entity_poly.pdbx_seq_one_letter_code
_entity_poly.pdbx_strand_id
1 'polypeptide(L)'
;MTKWKEMLHKEQKYLQELLNQLEKQEKRNLAGRLRISSDRGYPRYYHCKGDDKRGVYISKKNLELARQLAQKEYDEKLQKYIAKRLKQVGKILKSDTEEEIDEVYETLHEARKQLVTPIQPTWEQQLEQWKKESYQGKEFLGDSIVIYTEKGERVRSKSEKILADYFYHKGIPYQYEKPLLLQGFGVVYPDFTFLSPRTRREIYWEHDGKMDDPAYAKSAVRKIDTYQKNGIYPGENLILTFETSDMPLSTRTIQEMVRRFLV
;
A
#
# COMPACT_ATOMS: atom_id res chain seq x y z
N MET A 1 0.29 -0.70 3.64
CA MET A 1 0.75 0.48 2.87
C MET A 1 1.54 -0.04 1.67
N THR A 2 1.27 0.44 0.45
CA THR A 2 1.97 -0.06 -0.75
C THR A 2 3.47 0.28 -0.69
N LYS A 3 4.34 -0.59 -1.22
CA LYS A 3 5.81 -0.43 -1.20
C LYS A 3 6.27 0.93 -1.73
N TRP A 4 5.57 1.48 -2.73
CA TRP A 4 5.87 2.80 -3.27
C TRP A 4 5.48 3.95 -2.31
N LYS A 5 4.34 3.85 -1.59
CA LYS A 5 3.95 4.82 -0.55
C LYS A 5 4.98 4.82 0.58
N GLU A 6 5.49 3.65 0.98
CA GLU A 6 6.58 3.55 1.96
C GLU A 6 7.87 4.24 1.46
N MET A 7 8.24 4.05 0.20
CA MET A 7 9.38 4.74 -0.41
C MET A 7 9.19 6.27 -0.43
N LEU A 8 7.98 6.75 -0.74
CA LEU A 8 7.65 8.17 -0.71
C LEU A 8 7.67 8.75 0.71
N HIS A 9 7.23 8.01 1.73
CA HIS A 9 7.36 8.44 3.12
C HIS A 9 8.82 8.51 3.57
N LYS A 10 9.67 7.57 3.14
CA LYS A 10 11.12 7.64 3.39
C LYS A 10 11.74 8.88 2.74
N GLU A 11 11.40 9.15 1.48
CA GLU A 11 11.84 10.36 0.77
C GLU A 11 11.34 11.63 1.47
N GLN A 12 10.06 11.68 1.87
CA GLN A 12 9.48 12.80 2.60
C GLN A 12 10.24 13.07 3.91
N LYS A 13 10.55 12.02 4.67
CA LYS A 13 11.30 12.12 5.93
C LYS A 13 12.71 12.66 5.68
N TYR A 14 13.43 12.11 4.71
CA TYR A 14 14.76 12.58 4.32
C TYR A 14 14.78 14.08 3.94
N LEU A 15 13.82 14.49 3.11
CA LEU A 15 13.69 15.90 2.70
C LEU A 15 13.36 16.82 3.88
N GLN A 16 12.54 16.37 4.84
CA GLN A 16 12.24 17.12 6.06
C GLN A 16 13.47 17.24 6.97
N GLU A 17 14.27 16.19 7.08
CA GLU A 17 15.55 16.22 7.82
C GLU A 17 16.53 17.23 7.22
N LEU A 18 16.67 17.26 5.89
CA LEU A 18 17.46 18.28 5.19
C LEU A 18 16.95 19.69 5.43
N LEU A 19 15.62 19.90 5.41
CA LEU A 19 15.03 21.20 5.69
C LEU A 19 15.33 21.65 7.13
N ASN A 20 15.17 20.75 8.10
CA ASN A 20 15.48 21.03 9.50
C ASN A 20 16.98 21.33 9.69
N GLN A 21 17.87 20.66 8.94
CA GLN A 21 19.30 20.98 8.96
C GLN A 21 19.57 22.38 8.42
N LEU A 22 18.95 22.77 7.31
CA LEU A 22 19.05 24.12 6.75
C LEU A 22 18.52 25.19 7.71
N GLU A 23 17.40 24.91 8.41
CA GLU A 23 16.81 25.85 9.38
C GLU A 23 17.67 26.04 10.63
N LYS A 24 18.42 25.01 11.04
CA LYS A 24 19.37 25.07 12.16
C LYS A 24 20.66 25.82 11.81
N GLN A 25 20.97 25.99 10.53
CA GLN A 25 22.11 26.82 10.14
C GLN A 25 21.80 28.28 10.45
N GLU A 26 22.82 29.00 10.92
CA GLU A 26 22.70 30.43 11.21
C GLU A 26 22.26 31.18 9.95
N LYS A 27 21.10 31.86 10.01
CA LYS A 27 20.54 32.57 8.85
C LYS A 27 21.44 33.74 8.48
N ARG A 28 22.12 33.61 7.35
CA ARG A 28 22.99 34.64 6.77
C ARG A 28 22.12 35.74 6.16
N ASN A 29 21.71 36.72 6.97
CA ASN A 29 20.95 37.90 6.53
C ASN A 29 21.83 38.94 5.79
N LEU A 30 22.60 38.48 4.80
CA LEU A 30 23.38 39.37 3.94
C LEU A 30 22.50 39.84 2.80
N ALA A 31 22.30 41.15 2.69
CA ALA A 31 21.62 41.74 1.53
C ALA A 31 22.47 41.55 0.25
N GLY A 32 21.82 41.27 -0.88
CA GLY A 32 22.48 41.13 -2.17
C GLY A 32 22.80 39.69 -2.59
N ARG A 33 23.54 39.57 -3.69
CA ARG A 33 23.92 38.34 -4.40
C ARG A 33 25.40 38.33 -4.79
N LEU A 34 25.97 37.15 -4.99
CA LEU A 34 27.32 36.96 -5.50
C LEU A 34 27.30 36.92 -7.02
N ARG A 35 28.08 37.78 -7.65
CA ARG A 35 28.40 37.67 -9.08
C ARG A 35 29.85 37.22 -9.23
N ILE A 36 30.06 36.24 -10.10
CA ILE A 36 31.38 35.72 -10.43
C ILE A 36 31.70 36.12 -11.87
N SER A 37 32.91 36.64 -12.09
CA SER A 37 33.51 36.74 -13.42
C SER A 37 34.87 36.09 -13.42
N SER A 38 35.47 35.90 -14.58
CA SER A 38 36.84 35.41 -14.71
C SER A 38 37.70 36.48 -15.37
N ASP A 39 38.96 36.58 -14.95
CA ASP A 39 40.00 37.33 -15.66
C ASP A 39 41.27 36.50 -15.72
N ARG A 40 41.79 36.28 -16.93
CA ARG A 40 42.98 35.44 -17.19
C ARG A 40 42.95 34.07 -16.47
N GLY A 41 41.77 33.46 -16.40
CA GLY A 41 41.55 32.16 -15.75
C GLY A 41 41.31 32.21 -14.23
N TYR A 42 41.41 33.38 -13.60
CA TYR A 42 41.18 33.54 -12.16
C TYR A 42 39.77 34.07 -11.88
N PRO A 43 39.04 33.49 -10.90
CA PRO A 43 37.74 34.00 -10.52
C PRO A 43 37.86 35.34 -9.79
N ARG A 44 36.97 36.27 -10.14
CA ARG A 44 36.72 37.53 -9.46
C ARG A 44 35.30 37.54 -8.91
N TYR A 45 35.17 37.98 -7.68
CA TYR A 45 33.92 37.98 -6.93
C TYR A 45 33.40 39.41 -6.78
N TYR A 46 32.09 39.59 -6.93
CA TYR A 46 31.43 40.89 -6.82
C TYR A 46 30.19 40.77 -5.96
N HIS A 47 29.99 41.74 -5.06
CA HIS A 47 28.79 41.86 -4.24
C HIS A 47 27.79 42.79 -4.93
N CYS A 48 26.71 42.22 -5.48
CA CYS A 48 25.62 42.99 -6.08
C CYS A 48 24.54 43.25 -5.02
N LYS A 49 24.14 44.52 -4.82
CA LYS A 49 23.06 44.91 -3.89
C LYS A 49 21.95 45.63 -4.65
N GLY A 50 20.69 45.39 -4.26
CA GLY A 50 19.53 46.01 -4.91
C GLY A 50 19.50 45.76 -6.41
N ASP A 51 19.30 46.83 -7.19
CA ASP A 51 19.25 46.79 -8.66
C ASP A 51 20.62 46.86 -9.34
N ASP A 52 21.72 47.06 -8.60
CA ASP A 52 23.06 47.09 -9.19
C ASP A 52 23.51 45.69 -9.63
N LYS A 53 23.42 45.46 -10.94
CA LYS A 53 23.84 44.21 -11.58
C LYS A 53 25.36 44.11 -11.77
N ARG A 54 26.12 45.21 -11.67
CA ARG A 54 27.58 45.19 -11.84
C ARG A 54 28.28 44.74 -10.56
N GLY A 55 27.86 45.28 -9.42
CA GLY A 55 28.34 44.91 -8.09
C GLY A 55 29.74 45.44 -7.75
N VAL A 56 30.05 45.44 -6.46
CA VAL A 56 31.33 45.91 -5.91
C VAL A 56 32.31 44.75 -5.81
N TYR A 57 33.54 44.91 -6.33
CA TYR A 57 34.56 43.87 -6.27
C TYR A 57 34.90 43.47 -4.83
N ILE A 58 34.89 42.16 -4.57
CA ILE A 58 35.28 41.57 -3.29
C ILE A 58 36.76 41.19 -3.37
N SER A 59 37.59 41.89 -2.60
CA SER A 59 39.02 41.61 -2.54
C SER A 59 39.32 40.26 -1.87
N LYS A 60 40.51 39.70 -2.13
CA LYS A 60 40.96 38.44 -1.49
C LYS A 60 40.95 38.47 0.04
N LYS A 61 41.11 39.65 0.65
CA LYS A 61 41.05 39.82 2.12
C LYS A 61 39.64 39.60 2.67
N ASN A 62 38.61 39.81 1.83
CA ASN A 62 37.20 39.69 2.19
C ASN A 62 36.54 38.46 1.55
N LEU A 63 37.32 37.40 1.27
CA LEU A 63 36.79 36.18 0.64
C LEU A 63 35.66 35.53 1.45
N GLU A 64 35.65 35.74 2.76
CA GLU A 64 34.58 35.26 3.63
C GLU A 64 33.22 35.83 3.26
N LEU A 65 33.14 37.10 2.84
CA LEU A 65 31.90 37.68 2.31
C LEU A 65 31.42 36.94 1.05
N ALA A 66 32.34 36.57 0.15
CA ALA A 66 32.00 35.81 -1.04
C ALA A 66 31.48 34.40 -0.67
N ARG A 67 32.10 33.72 0.31
CA ARG A 67 31.62 32.42 0.80
C ARG A 67 30.22 32.51 1.40
N GLN A 68 29.97 33.52 2.23
CA GLN A 68 28.68 33.70 2.87
C GLN A 68 27.58 34.01 1.85
N LEU A 69 27.86 34.84 0.83
CA LEU A 69 26.92 35.11 -0.26
C LEU A 69 26.65 33.87 -1.14
N ALA A 70 27.70 33.10 -1.48
CA ALA A 70 27.55 31.86 -2.23
C ALA A 70 26.71 30.82 -1.47
N GLN A 71 27.00 30.65 -0.18
CA GLN A 71 26.27 29.71 0.67
C GLN A 71 24.81 30.12 0.84
N LYS A 72 24.52 31.41 1.05
CA LYS A 72 23.16 31.93 1.08
C LYS A 72 22.37 31.57 -0.19
N GLU A 73 22.95 31.82 -1.36
CA GLU A 73 22.28 31.48 -2.64
C GLU A 73 22.06 29.98 -2.82
N TYR A 74 23.02 29.16 -2.38
CA TYR A 74 22.89 27.71 -2.37
C TYR A 74 21.74 27.28 -1.44
N ASP A 75 21.72 27.77 -0.19
CA ASP A 75 20.72 27.44 0.81
C ASP A 75 19.31 27.82 0.32
N GLU A 76 19.14 29.02 -0.23
CA GLU A 76 17.86 29.48 -0.80
C GLU A 76 17.39 28.63 -1.99
N LYS A 77 18.30 28.23 -2.88
CA LYS A 77 17.96 27.36 -4.03
C LYS A 77 17.59 25.96 -3.54
N LEU A 78 18.34 25.41 -2.60
CA LEU A 78 18.08 24.09 -2.04
C LEU A 78 16.76 24.07 -1.27
N GLN A 79 16.48 25.09 -0.46
CA GLN A 79 15.22 25.21 0.27
C GLN A 79 14.03 25.26 -0.69
N LYS A 80 14.10 26.06 -1.77
CA LYS A 80 13.05 26.11 -2.81
C LYS A 80 12.85 24.76 -3.50
N TYR A 81 13.94 24.05 -3.79
CA TYR A 81 13.89 22.71 -4.38
C TYR A 81 13.21 21.71 -3.44
N ILE A 82 13.65 21.64 -2.18
CA ILE A 82 13.09 20.75 -1.15
C ILE A 82 11.60 21.04 -0.95
N ALA A 83 11.20 22.31 -0.81
CA ALA A 83 9.81 22.70 -0.64
C ALA A 83 8.94 22.28 -1.83
N LYS A 84 9.43 22.47 -3.07
CA LYS A 84 8.74 22.00 -4.27
C LYS A 84 8.59 20.48 -4.28
N ARG A 85 9.64 19.74 -3.90
CA ARG A 85 9.64 18.29 -3.87
C ARG A 85 8.70 17.73 -2.79
N LEU A 86 8.73 18.28 -1.59
CA LEU A 86 7.80 17.94 -0.51
C LEU A 86 6.34 18.18 -0.92
N LYS A 87 6.06 19.28 -1.63
CA LYS A 87 4.72 19.55 -2.17
C LYS A 87 4.28 18.49 -3.18
N GLN A 88 5.18 18.03 -4.06
CA GLN A 88 4.89 16.95 -5.01
C GLN A 88 4.63 15.62 -4.30
N VAL A 89 5.53 15.22 -3.40
CA VAL A 89 5.41 13.98 -2.62
C VAL A 89 4.13 13.99 -1.79
N GLY A 90 3.83 15.11 -1.12
CA GLY A 90 2.61 15.27 -0.34
C GLY A 90 1.33 15.22 -1.17
N LYS A 91 1.35 15.64 -2.44
CA LYS A 91 0.19 15.44 -3.34
C LYS A 91 -0.02 13.96 -3.65
N ILE A 92 1.05 13.26 -4.03
CA ILE A 92 0.99 11.84 -4.40
C ILE A 92 0.62 10.96 -3.19
N LEU A 93 1.06 11.32 -1.98
CA LEU A 93 0.69 10.61 -0.76
C LEU A 93 -0.77 10.85 -0.33
N LYS A 94 -1.39 11.96 -0.77
CA LYS A 94 -2.80 12.27 -0.50
C LYS A 94 -3.75 11.59 -1.48
N SER A 95 -3.33 11.40 -2.73
CA SER A 95 -4.10 10.70 -3.74
C SER A 95 -4.10 9.20 -3.44
N ASP A 96 -5.28 8.60 -3.25
CA ASP A 96 -5.43 7.17 -3.48
C ASP A 96 -5.92 6.98 -4.91
N THR A 97 -5.00 6.59 -5.80
CA THR A 97 -5.26 6.46 -7.23
C THR A 97 -6.45 5.58 -7.57
N GLU A 98 -6.82 4.63 -6.70
CA GLU A 98 -7.95 3.73 -6.95
C GLU A 98 -9.30 4.38 -6.60
N GLU A 99 -9.37 5.15 -5.52
CA GLU A 99 -10.56 5.94 -5.16
C GLU A 99 -10.77 7.08 -6.17
N GLU A 100 -9.69 7.74 -6.60
CA GLU A 100 -9.75 8.82 -7.60
C GLU A 100 -10.27 8.36 -8.97
N ILE A 101 -10.08 7.09 -9.35
CA ILE A 101 -10.59 6.55 -10.62
C ILE A 101 -12.12 6.37 -10.55
N ASP A 102 -12.63 5.81 -9.46
CA ASP A 102 -14.08 5.62 -9.29
C ASP A 102 -14.80 6.96 -9.16
N GLU A 103 -14.20 7.94 -8.48
CA GLU A 103 -14.73 9.30 -8.33
C GLU A 103 -15.06 9.95 -9.69
N VAL A 104 -14.30 9.66 -10.75
CA VAL A 104 -14.56 10.19 -12.10
C VAL A 104 -15.95 9.78 -12.60
N TYR A 105 -16.37 8.55 -12.31
CA TYR A 105 -17.70 8.05 -12.68
C TYR A 105 -18.75 8.45 -11.63
N GLU A 106 -18.44 8.32 -10.35
CA GLU A 106 -19.38 8.54 -9.24
C GLU A 106 -19.86 9.98 -9.14
N THR A 107 -19.00 10.95 -9.46
CA THR A 107 -19.31 12.38 -9.45
C THR A 107 -20.08 12.85 -10.69
N LEU A 108 -20.28 11.99 -11.69
CA LEU A 108 -21.10 12.33 -12.84
C LEU A 108 -22.57 12.52 -12.43
N HIS A 109 -23.25 13.44 -13.10
CA HIS A 109 -24.71 13.54 -13.01
C HIS A 109 -25.37 12.23 -13.46
N GLU A 110 -26.48 11.81 -12.83
CA GLU A 110 -27.15 10.53 -13.13
C GLU A 110 -27.48 10.34 -14.61
N ALA A 111 -27.99 11.37 -15.29
CA ALA A 111 -28.23 11.33 -16.74
C ALA A 111 -26.95 11.05 -17.57
N ARG A 112 -25.77 11.48 -17.09
CA ARG A 112 -24.48 11.18 -17.75
C ARG A 112 -23.99 9.79 -17.41
N LYS A 113 -24.21 9.29 -16.18
CA LYS A 113 -23.88 7.90 -15.81
C LYS A 113 -24.57 6.89 -16.73
N GLN A 114 -25.79 7.18 -17.18
CA GLN A 114 -26.54 6.35 -18.14
C GLN A 114 -25.95 6.36 -19.56
N LEU A 115 -25.14 7.36 -19.91
CA LEU A 115 -24.52 7.52 -21.23
C LEU A 115 -23.05 7.08 -21.27
N VAL A 116 -22.48 6.72 -20.12
CA VAL A 116 -21.06 6.36 -19.99
C VAL A 116 -20.95 4.87 -19.67
N THR A 117 -20.16 4.16 -20.46
CA THR A 117 -19.68 2.82 -20.12
C THR A 117 -18.33 2.95 -19.43
N PRO A 118 -18.23 2.72 -18.11
CA PRO A 118 -16.95 2.84 -17.42
C PRO A 118 -15.99 1.73 -17.89
N ILE A 119 -14.69 2.00 -17.89
CA ILE A 119 -13.66 1.04 -18.32
C ILE A 119 -13.57 -0.17 -17.38
N GLN A 120 -13.95 0.01 -16.12
CA GLN A 120 -14.10 -1.01 -15.10
C GLN A 120 -15.30 -0.64 -14.21
N PRO A 121 -15.99 -1.60 -13.58
CA PRO A 121 -17.02 -1.29 -12.60
C PRO A 121 -16.42 -0.50 -11.42
N THR A 122 -17.22 0.32 -10.75
CA THR A 122 -16.79 0.91 -9.47
C THR A 122 -16.55 -0.19 -8.44
N TRP A 123 -15.77 0.11 -7.40
CA TRP A 123 -15.53 -0.82 -6.31
C TRP A 123 -16.84 -1.39 -5.73
N GLU A 124 -17.83 -0.52 -5.49
CA GLU A 124 -19.12 -0.94 -4.95
C GLU A 124 -19.86 -1.89 -5.90
N GLN A 125 -19.90 -1.57 -7.20
CA GLN A 125 -20.51 -2.43 -8.22
C GLN A 125 -19.82 -3.79 -8.30
N GLN A 126 -18.49 -3.81 -8.30
CA GLN A 126 -17.71 -5.05 -8.33
C GLN A 126 -17.96 -5.88 -7.07
N LEU A 127 -17.97 -5.25 -5.89
CA LEU A 127 -18.23 -5.92 -4.63
C LEU A 127 -19.64 -6.49 -4.56
N GLU A 128 -20.65 -5.77 -5.03
CA GLU A 128 -22.02 -6.29 -5.11
C GLU A 128 -22.16 -7.44 -6.09
N GLN A 129 -21.54 -7.34 -7.27
CA GLN A 129 -21.56 -8.42 -8.25
C GLN A 129 -20.88 -9.67 -7.69
N TRP A 130 -19.72 -9.50 -7.05
CA TRP A 130 -18.99 -10.59 -6.41
C TRP A 130 -19.79 -11.23 -5.27
N LYS A 131 -20.45 -10.44 -4.42
CA LYS A 131 -21.36 -10.96 -3.37
C LYS A 131 -22.54 -11.76 -3.92
N LYS A 132 -23.04 -11.39 -5.10
CA LYS A 132 -24.19 -12.05 -5.78
C LYS A 132 -23.77 -13.26 -6.62
N GLU A 133 -22.48 -13.48 -6.82
CA GLU A 133 -21.97 -14.59 -7.61
C GLU A 133 -22.35 -15.93 -6.95
N SER A 134 -23.09 -16.75 -7.70
CA SER A 134 -23.45 -18.10 -7.29
C SER A 134 -22.38 -19.09 -7.74
N TYR A 135 -21.98 -19.99 -6.86
CA TYR A 135 -21.06 -21.06 -7.16
C TYR A 135 -21.48 -22.36 -6.47
N GLN A 136 -21.01 -23.49 -7.01
CA GLN A 136 -21.22 -24.78 -6.39
C GLN A 136 -20.04 -25.07 -5.45
N GLY A 137 -20.32 -25.03 -4.14
CA GLY A 137 -19.38 -25.46 -3.11
C GLY A 137 -19.20 -26.98 -3.11
N LYS A 138 -18.28 -27.46 -2.29
CA LYS A 138 -18.04 -28.89 -2.13
C LYS A 138 -19.22 -29.54 -1.38
N GLU A 139 -19.62 -30.75 -1.76
CA GLU A 139 -20.75 -31.41 -1.11
C GLU A 139 -20.43 -31.84 0.34
N PHE A 140 -21.46 -31.86 1.20
CA PHE A 140 -21.35 -32.41 2.55
C PHE A 140 -21.61 -33.91 2.53
N LEU A 141 -20.66 -34.69 3.04
CA LEU A 141 -20.85 -36.12 3.25
C LEU A 141 -21.92 -36.34 4.34
N GLY A 142 -22.77 -37.36 4.16
CA GLY A 142 -23.94 -37.62 5.02
C GLY A 142 -23.62 -37.74 6.52
N ASP A 143 -22.46 -38.31 6.85
CA ASP A 143 -22.03 -38.55 8.23
C ASP A 143 -21.18 -37.41 8.83
N SER A 144 -21.01 -36.29 8.10
CA SER A 144 -20.20 -35.17 8.58
C SER A 144 -20.92 -34.36 9.66
N ILE A 145 -20.15 -33.89 10.65
CA ILE A 145 -20.66 -33.04 11.73
C ILE A 145 -21.39 -31.83 11.13
N VAL A 146 -22.56 -31.52 11.69
CA VAL A 146 -23.38 -30.38 11.28
C VAL A 146 -23.04 -29.20 12.17
N ILE A 147 -22.35 -28.20 11.63
CA ILE A 147 -21.95 -26.97 12.32
C ILE A 147 -22.49 -25.79 11.51
N TYR A 148 -23.22 -24.88 12.15
CA TYR A 148 -23.75 -23.68 11.51
C TYR A 148 -23.08 -22.41 12.04
N THR A 149 -22.81 -21.46 11.14
CA THR A 149 -22.39 -20.10 11.46
C THR A 149 -23.59 -19.26 11.91
N GLU A 150 -23.33 -18.11 12.53
CA GLU A 150 -24.39 -17.13 12.86
C GLU A 150 -25.09 -16.57 11.61
N LYS A 151 -24.39 -16.59 10.47
CA LYS A 151 -24.95 -16.25 9.15
C LYS A 151 -25.83 -17.38 8.57
N GLY A 152 -25.90 -18.54 9.23
CA GLY A 152 -26.71 -19.69 8.82
C GLY A 152 -26.03 -20.61 7.79
N GLU A 153 -24.73 -20.43 7.54
CA GLU A 153 -23.97 -21.27 6.62
C GLU A 153 -23.51 -22.55 7.34
N ARG A 154 -23.54 -23.70 6.67
CA ARG A 154 -22.95 -24.93 7.19
C ARG A 154 -21.45 -24.92 6.92
N VAL A 155 -20.63 -25.22 7.92
CA VAL A 155 -19.16 -25.28 7.80
C VAL A 155 -18.60 -26.65 8.18
N ARG A 156 -17.34 -26.95 7.82
CA ARG A 156 -16.70 -28.26 8.05
C ARG A 156 -16.11 -28.41 9.46
N SER A 157 -15.72 -27.30 10.08
CA SER A 157 -14.98 -27.33 11.34
C SER A 157 -15.41 -26.23 12.32
N LYS A 158 -15.04 -26.41 13.59
CA LYS A 158 -15.24 -25.38 14.63
C LYS A 158 -14.38 -24.15 14.37
N SER A 159 -13.16 -24.33 13.88
CA SER A 159 -12.24 -23.24 13.54
C SER A 159 -12.78 -22.40 12.39
N GLU A 160 -13.37 -23.01 11.36
CA GLU A 160 -14.11 -22.30 10.30
C GLU A 160 -15.31 -21.54 10.84
N LYS A 161 -16.08 -22.12 11.77
CA LYS A 161 -17.19 -21.39 12.42
C LYS A 161 -16.68 -20.13 13.10
N ILE A 162 -15.60 -20.23 13.88
CA ILE A 162 -14.99 -19.09 14.57
C ILE A 162 -14.55 -18.00 13.57
N LEU A 163 -13.92 -18.40 12.47
CA LEU A 163 -13.50 -17.49 11.39
C LEU A 163 -14.71 -16.79 10.74
N ALA A 164 -15.70 -17.58 10.29
CA ALA A 164 -16.90 -17.08 9.63
C ALA A 164 -17.69 -16.10 10.51
N ASP A 165 -17.93 -16.47 11.78
CA ASP A 165 -18.63 -15.62 12.74
C ASP A 165 -17.83 -14.34 13.00
N TYR A 166 -16.50 -14.44 13.11
CA TYR A 166 -15.64 -13.26 13.24
C TYR A 166 -15.77 -12.32 12.04
N PHE A 167 -15.70 -12.83 10.80
CA PHE A 167 -15.84 -12.02 9.59
C PHE A 167 -17.22 -11.37 9.50
N TYR A 168 -18.27 -12.11 9.85
CA TYR A 168 -19.64 -11.62 9.91
C TYR A 168 -19.79 -10.46 10.90
N HIS A 169 -19.31 -10.61 12.15
CA HIS A 169 -19.34 -9.57 13.18
C HIS A 169 -18.50 -8.33 12.82
N LYS A 170 -17.48 -8.48 11.98
CA LYS A 170 -16.66 -7.37 11.46
C LYS A 170 -17.19 -6.77 10.17
N GLY A 171 -18.29 -7.29 9.62
CA GLY A 171 -18.84 -6.83 8.35
C GLY A 171 -17.91 -7.07 7.16
N ILE A 172 -17.00 -8.04 7.26
CA ILE A 172 -16.04 -8.39 6.20
C ILE A 172 -16.73 -9.36 5.23
N PRO A 173 -16.97 -8.96 3.97
CA PRO A 173 -17.59 -9.86 2.99
C PRO A 173 -16.66 -11.03 2.64
N TYR A 174 -17.20 -12.24 2.64
CA TYR A 174 -16.50 -13.46 2.22
C TYR A 174 -17.42 -14.37 1.41
N GLN A 175 -16.81 -15.23 0.60
CA GLN A 175 -17.41 -16.40 -0.03
C GLN A 175 -16.78 -17.66 0.60
N TYR A 176 -17.61 -18.53 1.16
CA TYR A 176 -17.17 -19.77 1.83
C TYR A 176 -17.02 -20.93 0.83
N GLU A 177 -15.90 -21.67 0.87
CA GLU A 177 -15.61 -22.79 -0.05
C GLU A 177 -15.88 -22.46 -1.54
N LYS A 178 -15.45 -21.28 -2.02
CA LYS A 178 -15.58 -20.94 -3.45
C LYS A 178 -14.64 -21.82 -4.29
N PRO A 179 -15.10 -22.53 -5.34
CA PRO A 179 -14.23 -23.34 -6.17
C PRO A 179 -13.19 -22.50 -6.91
N LEU A 180 -11.95 -22.97 -6.91
CA LEU A 180 -10.82 -22.36 -7.58
C LEU A 180 -10.07 -23.41 -8.40
N LEU A 181 -9.90 -23.16 -9.69
CA LEU A 181 -9.15 -24.05 -10.57
C LEU A 181 -7.65 -23.76 -10.49
N LEU A 182 -6.87 -24.71 -9.98
CA LEU A 182 -5.42 -24.67 -10.01
C LEU A 182 -4.89 -25.56 -11.14
N GLN A 183 -4.13 -24.98 -12.07
CA GLN A 183 -3.49 -25.71 -13.16
C GLN A 183 -2.54 -26.78 -12.60
N GLY A 184 -2.69 -28.02 -13.08
CA GLY A 184 -1.90 -29.16 -12.64
C GLY A 184 -2.36 -29.83 -11.34
N PHE A 185 -3.45 -29.37 -10.72
CA PHE A 185 -4.00 -29.95 -9.48
C PHE A 185 -5.51 -30.19 -9.55
N GLY A 186 -6.25 -29.31 -10.24
CA GLY A 186 -7.70 -29.39 -10.36
C GLY A 186 -8.41 -28.34 -9.52
N VAL A 187 -9.70 -28.56 -9.27
CA VAL A 187 -10.52 -27.65 -8.47
C VAL A 187 -10.21 -27.85 -6.99
N VAL A 188 -9.82 -26.77 -6.33
CA VAL A 188 -9.69 -26.67 -4.88
C VAL A 188 -10.78 -25.78 -4.32
N TYR A 189 -10.98 -25.87 -3.01
CA TYR A 189 -11.94 -25.06 -2.26
C TYR A 189 -11.15 -24.44 -1.12
N PRO A 190 -10.71 -23.18 -1.24
CA PRO A 190 -10.22 -22.41 -0.11
C PRO A 190 -11.34 -22.20 0.90
N ASP A 191 -11.01 -22.20 2.20
CA ASP A 191 -12.01 -22.07 3.24
C ASP A 191 -12.80 -20.76 3.09
N PHE A 192 -12.09 -19.67 2.83
CA PHE A 192 -12.70 -18.37 2.56
C PHE A 192 -12.01 -17.66 1.39
N THR A 193 -12.83 -17.04 0.55
CA THR A 193 -12.37 -16.11 -0.50
C THR A 193 -12.88 -14.73 -0.16
N PHE A 194 -12.00 -13.74 -0.26
CA PHE A 194 -12.26 -12.31 -0.02
C PHE A 194 -11.99 -11.52 -1.28
N LEU A 195 -12.61 -10.35 -1.40
CA LEU A 195 -12.26 -9.38 -2.45
C LEU A 195 -11.48 -8.21 -1.82
N SER A 196 -10.28 -7.94 -2.31
CA SER A 196 -9.45 -6.86 -1.78
C SER A 196 -9.89 -5.50 -2.33
N PRO A 197 -10.21 -4.50 -1.48
CA PRO A 197 -10.47 -3.13 -1.95
C PRO A 197 -9.26 -2.48 -2.59
N ARG A 198 -8.04 -2.92 -2.23
CA ARG A 198 -6.76 -2.33 -2.68
C ARG A 198 -6.20 -2.89 -3.98
N THR A 199 -6.69 -4.04 -4.40
CA THR A 199 -6.18 -4.70 -5.63
C THR A 199 -7.29 -5.14 -6.55
N ARG A 200 -8.55 -5.05 -6.09
CA ARG A 200 -9.76 -5.55 -6.78
C ARG A 200 -9.66 -7.01 -7.20
N ARG A 201 -8.82 -7.78 -6.52
CA ARG A 201 -8.57 -9.19 -6.76
C ARG A 201 -8.93 -10.01 -5.55
N GLU A 202 -9.18 -11.29 -5.81
CA GLU A 202 -9.48 -12.24 -4.75
C GLU A 202 -8.25 -12.53 -3.89
N ILE A 203 -8.48 -12.63 -2.59
CA ILE A 203 -7.54 -13.12 -1.58
C ILE A 203 -8.15 -14.39 -1.01
N TYR A 204 -7.37 -15.47 -0.97
CA TYR A 204 -7.80 -16.76 -0.47
C TYR A 204 -7.29 -16.94 0.96
N TRP A 205 -8.08 -17.59 1.81
CA TRP A 205 -7.70 -17.95 3.17
C TRP A 205 -7.89 -19.45 3.36
N GLU A 206 -6.84 -20.08 3.84
CA GLU A 206 -6.78 -21.51 4.17
C GLU A 206 -6.39 -21.67 5.64
N HIS A 207 -7.12 -22.54 6.33
CA HIS A 207 -6.92 -22.93 7.70
C HIS A 207 -6.55 -24.41 7.79
N ASP A 208 -5.25 -24.67 7.96
CA ASP A 208 -4.69 -26.00 8.06
C ASP A 208 -4.81 -26.53 9.50
N GLY A 209 -5.88 -27.28 9.74
CA GLY A 209 -6.37 -27.69 11.06
C GLY A 209 -5.64 -28.85 11.77
N LYS A 210 -4.77 -29.57 11.07
CA LYS A 210 -4.21 -30.86 11.53
C LYS A 210 -2.74 -31.00 11.19
N MET A 211 -1.95 -29.99 11.49
CA MET A 211 -0.53 -29.95 11.08
C MET A 211 0.38 -30.90 11.85
N ASP A 212 -0.13 -31.54 12.91
CA ASP A 212 0.48 -32.64 13.63
C ASP A 212 0.29 -34.01 12.93
N ASP A 213 -0.66 -34.13 12.00
CA ASP A 213 -0.81 -35.31 11.14
C ASP A 213 0.19 -35.23 9.96
N PRO A 214 1.17 -36.15 9.85
CA PRO A 214 2.19 -36.08 8.79
C PRO A 214 1.63 -36.23 7.37
N ALA A 215 0.56 -37.02 7.18
CA ALA A 215 -0.06 -37.21 5.88
C ALA A 215 -0.86 -35.97 5.46
N TYR A 216 -1.56 -35.35 6.41
CA TYR A 216 -2.24 -34.07 6.21
C TYR A 216 -1.24 -32.96 5.89
N ALA A 217 -0.19 -32.79 6.69
CA ALA A 217 0.82 -31.76 6.49
C ALA A 217 1.51 -31.88 5.12
N LYS A 218 1.83 -33.11 4.67
CA LYS A 218 2.38 -33.35 3.33
C LYS A 218 1.42 -32.94 2.22
N SER A 219 0.12 -33.11 2.43
CA SER A 219 -0.92 -32.74 1.47
C SER A 219 -1.13 -31.21 1.44
N ALA A 220 -1.13 -30.56 2.61
CA ALA A 220 -1.16 -29.11 2.74
C ALA A 220 0.03 -28.44 2.01
N VAL A 221 1.25 -28.94 2.23
CA VAL A 221 2.46 -28.44 1.54
C VAL A 221 2.33 -28.54 0.02
N ARG A 222 1.81 -29.66 -0.50
CA ARG A 222 1.57 -29.83 -1.95
C ARG A 222 0.53 -28.83 -2.48
N LYS A 223 -0.53 -28.56 -1.72
CA LYS A 223 -1.57 -27.59 -2.06
C LYS A 223 -0.97 -26.17 -2.10
N ILE A 224 -0.19 -25.79 -1.09
CA ILE A 224 0.50 -24.49 -1.00
C ILE A 224 1.48 -24.29 -2.17
N ASP A 225 2.31 -25.28 -2.48
CA ASP A 225 3.22 -25.21 -3.64
C ASP A 225 2.45 -25.04 -4.96
N THR A 226 1.29 -25.69 -5.08
CA THR A 226 0.43 -25.56 -6.26
C THR A 226 -0.18 -24.15 -6.35
N TYR A 227 -0.63 -23.57 -5.24
CA TYR A 227 -1.06 -22.17 -5.21
C TYR A 227 0.03 -21.24 -5.77
N GLN A 228 1.27 -21.40 -5.29
CA GLN A 228 2.39 -20.58 -5.72
C GLN A 228 2.69 -20.73 -7.22
N LYS A 229 2.62 -21.95 -7.75
CA LYS A 229 2.77 -22.22 -9.20
C LYS A 229 1.67 -21.57 -10.04
N ASN A 230 0.52 -21.27 -9.44
CA ASN A 230 -0.60 -20.58 -10.07
C ASN A 230 -0.65 -19.07 -9.77
N GLY A 231 0.45 -18.49 -9.26
CA GLY A 231 0.53 -17.06 -8.97
C GLY A 231 -0.22 -16.63 -7.70
N ILE A 232 -0.53 -17.58 -6.82
CA ILE A 232 -1.20 -17.35 -5.54
C ILE A 232 -0.18 -17.58 -4.42
N TYR A 233 0.30 -16.51 -3.82
CA TYR A 233 1.46 -16.52 -2.93
C TYR A 233 1.08 -16.25 -1.47
N PRO A 234 1.59 -17.07 -0.52
CA PRO A 234 1.47 -16.79 0.90
C PRO A 234 1.96 -15.38 1.25
N GLY A 235 1.14 -14.63 1.98
CA GLY A 235 1.47 -13.25 2.38
C GLY A 235 1.22 -12.19 1.31
N GLU A 236 0.66 -12.57 0.16
CA GLU A 236 0.13 -11.65 -0.84
C GLU A 236 -1.38 -11.86 -0.99
N ASN A 237 -1.79 -12.79 -1.85
CA ASN A 237 -3.17 -13.17 -2.13
C ASN A 237 -3.57 -14.54 -1.53
N LEU A 238 -2.73 -15.09 -0.66
CA LEU A 238 -3.03 -16.28 0.14
C LEU A 238 -2.70 -16.04 1.62
N ILE A 239 -3.71 -16.16 2.47
CA ILE A 239 -3.61 -16.13 3.93
C ILE A 239 -3.61 -17.57 4.42
N LEU A 240 -2.61 -17.93 5.20
CA LEU A 240 -2.49 -19.27 5.80
C LEU A 240 -2.56 -19.15 7.31
N THR A 241 -3.35 -20.01 7.91
CA THR A 241 -3.42 -20.19 9.37
C THR A 241 -3.29 -21.66 9.68
N PHE A 242 -2.60 -21.99 10.77
CA PHE A 242 -2.26 -23.37 11.12
C PHE A 242 -2.69 -23.64 12.55
N GLU A 243 -3.10 -24.87 12.81
CA GLU A 243 -3.24 -25.39 14.17
C GLU A 243 -2.76 -26.84 14.26
N THR A 244 -2.45 -27.24 15.48
CA THR A 244 -2.19 -28.62 15.88
C THR A 244 -3.05 -28.94 17.10
N SER A 245 -3.08 -30.20 17.52
CA SER A 245 -3.79 -30.58 18.76
C SER A 245 -3.32 -29.79 20.00
N ASP A 246 -2.05 -29.36 20.04
CA ASP A 246 -1.46 -28.62 21.17
C ASP A 246 -1.45 -27.09 20.98
N MET A 247 -1.71 -26.60 19.76
CA MET A 247 -1.64 -25.18 19.40
C MET A 247 -2.90 -24.78 18.62
N PRO A 248 -4.03 -24.54 19.31
CA PRO A 248 -5.30 -24.20 18.66
C PRO A 248 -5.29 -22.81 18.03
N LEU A 249 -6.18 -22.58 17.05
CA LEU A 249 -6.35 -21.27 16.43
C LEU A 249 -6.70 -20.18 17.46
N SER A 250 -5.82 -19.18 17.57
CA SER A 250 -6.04 -18.02 18.44
C SER A 250 -6.82 -16.91 17.73
N THR A 251 -7.85 -16.37 18.38
CA THR A 251 -8.58 -15.18 17.91
C THR A 251 -7.66 -13.98 17.69
N ARG A 252 -6.56 -13.87 18.45
CA ARG A 252 -5.56 -12.80 18.25
C ARG A 252 -4.88 -12.93 16.89
N THR A 253 -4.51 -14.14 16.48
CA THR A 253 -3.92 -14.41 15.17
C THR A 253 -4.88 -14.02 14.05
N ILE A 254 -6.17 -14.36 14.18
CA ILE A 254 -7.20 -13.96 13.21
C ILE A 254 -7.26 -12.43 13.05
N GLN A 255 -7.30 -11.70 14.18
CA GLN A 255 -7.32 -10.24 14.17
C GLN A 255 -6.10 -9.63 13.49
N GLU A 256 -4.91 -10.17 13.76
CA GLU A 256 -3.65 -9.71 13.15
C GLU A 256 -3.62 -9.98 11.64
N MET A 257 -4.07 -11.15 11.18
CA MET A 257 -4.16 -11.48 9.76
C MET A 257 -5.16 -10.58 9.02
N VAL A 258 -6.34 -10.37 9.59
CA VAL A 258 -7.36 -9.47 9.02
C VAL A 258 -6.83 -8.05 8.87
N ARG A 259 -6.21 -7.49 9.92
CA ARG A 259 -5.62 -6.15 9.87
C ARG A 259 -4.50 -6.02 8.85
N ARG A 260 -3.76 -7.11 8.60
CA ARG A 260 -2.63 -7.10 7.68
C ARG A 260 -3.06 -7.21 6.22
N PHE A 261 -4.06 -8.04 5.93
CA PHE A 261 -4.36 -8.45 4.56
C PHE A 261 -5.71 -7.98 4.03
N LEU A 262 -6.72 -7.82 4.89
CA LEU A 262 -8.10 -7.52 4.48
C LEU A 262 -8.53 -6.07 4.74
N VAL A 263 -7.82 -5.36 5.62
CA VAL A 263 -8.07 -3.95 5.98
C VAL A 263 -6.93 -3.06 5.51
#